data_AF-A0A7V1I054-F1
#
_entry.id   AF-A0A7V1I054-F1
#
_cell.length_a   1.000
_cell.length_b   1.000
_cell.length_c   1.000
_cell.angle_alpha   90.00
_cell.angle_beta   90.00
_cell.angle_gamma   90.00
#
_symmetry.space_group_name_H-M   'P 1'
#
loop_
_entity.id
_entity.type
_entity.pdbx_description
1 polymer ?
#
loop_
_entity_poly.entity_id
_entity_poly.type
_entity_poly.pdbx_seq_one_letter_code
_entity_poly.pdbx_strand_id
1 'polypeptide(L)'
;MQYGFGRTITLAVPLLAVVIALATSLSYNTIVRPDFCVSCHLLSDSNKPLHQKKMEMMTSDKPLSLAGVHFKSKKSKLGCPECHHGTNVSEKMEIFWFQVKNTFLYFVGNYEEPKTLTSPVSDKFCSSCHGGMRAKAGSVSYHSMMSHDGLKEIACVKCHTLHTPPATGGGFLDKKKVLTACALCHKNPAQSEALQKLLGLRKNKAY
;
A
#
# COMPACT_ATOMS: atom_id res chain seq x y z
N MET A 1 26.78 -56.14 8.91
CA MET A 1 26.81 -54.65 8.86
C MET A 1 25.73 -54.15 7.91
N GLN A 2 24.46 -54.02 8.32
CA GLN A 2 23.38 -53.53 7.43
C GLN A 2 22.28 -52.71 8.15
N TYR A 3 22.57 -52.14 9.33
CA TYR A 3 21.57 -51.37 10.11
C TYR A 3 21.90 -49.86 10.27
N GLY A 4 22.86 -49.33 9.50
CA GLY A 4 23.33 -47.95 9.66
C GLY A 4 22.72 -46.90 8.72
N PHE A 5 22.28 -47.31 7.52
CA PHE A 5 21.97 -46.36 6.44
C PHE A 5 20.49 -45.95 6.35
N GLY A 6 19.57 -46.82 6.79
CA GLY A 6 18.12 -46.52 6.75
C GLY A 6 17.67 -45.53 7.83
N ARG A 7 18.33 -45.55 9.01
CA ARG A 7 18.03 -44.70 10.18
C ARG A 7 18.51 -43.26 10.04
N THR A 8 19.61 -43.04 9.31
CA THR A 8 20.15 -41.69 9.02
C THR A 8 19.27 -40.94 8.02
N ILE A 9 18.68 -41.62 7.04
CA ILE A 9 17.76 -41.02 6.05
C ILE A 9 16.40 -40.65 6.70
N THR A 10 15.89 -41.46 7.62
CA THR A 10 14.60 -41.19 8.30
C THR A 10 14.64 -39.99 9.25
N LEU A 11 15.81 -39.63 9.79
CA LEU A 11 16.00 -38.44 10.61
C LEU A 11 16.46 -37.21 9.80
N ALA A 12 17.14 -37.41 8.66
CA ALA A 12 17.60 -36.31 7.81
C ALA A 12 16.45 -35.56 7.12
N VAL A 13 15.40 -36.26 6.67
CA VAL A 13 14.23 -35.64 6.01
C VAL A 13 13.45 -34.68 6.92
N PRO A 14 13.03 -35.06 8.15
CA PRO A 14 12.34 -34.13 9.04
C PRO A 14 13.26 -32.98 9.49
N LEU A 15 14.55 -33.24 9.66
CA LEU A 15 15.51 -32.21 10.05
C LEU A 15 15.75 -31.20 8.92
N LEU A 16 15.81 -31.64 7.66
CA LEU A 16 15.84 -30.77 6.49
C LEU A 16 14.53 -29.96 6.34
N ALA A 17 13.37 -30.59 6.57
CA ALA A 17 12.08 -29.89 6.54
C ALA A 17 12.01 -28.79 7.62
N VAL A 18 12.50 -29.07 8.83
CA VAL A 18 12.60 -28.08 9.92
C VAL A 18 13.56 -26.95 9.55
N VAL A 19 14.73 -27.27 8.97
CA VAL A 19 15.69 -26.25 8.52
C VAL A 19 15.08 -25.36 7.42
N ILE A 20 14.38 -25.94 6.44
CA ILE A 20 13.69 -25.18 5.40
C ILE A 20 12.60 -24.29 6.02
N ALA A 21 11.78 -24.82 6.94
CA ALA A 21 10.72 -24.06 7.60
C ALA A 21 11.27 -22.91 8.46
N LEU A 22 12.40 -23.12 9.14
CA LEU A 22 13.08 -22.07 9.91
C LEU A 22 13.68 -21.01 8.98
N ALA A 23 14.34 -21.43 7.90
CA ALA A 23 14.93 -20.52 6.92
C ALA A 23 13.87 -19.66 6.22
N THR A 24 12.72 -20.24 5.85
CA THR A 24 11.59 -19.49 5.27
C THR A 24 10.97 -18.55 6.29
N SER A 25 10.79 -18.96 7.55
CA SER A 25 10.24 -18.10 8.61
C SER A 25 11.16 -16.90 8.91
N LEU A 26 12.48 -17.11 8.97
CA LEU A 26 13.46 -16.05 9.21
C LEU A 26 13.53 -15.07 8.02
N SER A 27 13.50 -15.61 6.80
CA SER A 27 13.46 -14.81 5.57
C SER A 27 12.17 -14.00 5.48
N TYR A 28 11.03 -14.61 5.83
CA TYR A 28 9.73 -13.94 5.86
C TYR A 28 9.74 -12.75 6.83
N ASN A 29 10.19 -12.96 8.07
CA ASN A 29 10.31 -11.91 9.08
C ASN A 29 11.25 -10.77 8.66
N THR A 30 12.17 -11.01 7.74
CA THR A 30 13.07 -9.99 7.19
C THR A 30 12.38 -9.22 6.05
N ILE A 31 11.79 -9.94 5.10
CA ILE A 31 11.17 -9.38 3.89
C ILE A 31 9.92 -8.56 4.23
N VAL A 32 9.23 -8.87 5.32
CA VAL A 32 8.05 -8.11 5.75
C VAL A 32 8.38 -6.75 6.37
N ARG A 33 9.64 -6.49 6.72
CA ARG A 33 9.99 -5.24 7.39
C ARG A 33 10.15 -4.09 6.39
N PRO A 34 9.70 -2.87 6.73
CA PRO A 34 9.84 -1.71 5.86
C PRO A 34 11.29 -1.37 5.47
N ASP A 35 12.27 -1.66 6.32
CA ASP A 35 13.69 -1.40 6.08
C ASP A 35 14.27 -2.29 4.97
N PHE A 36 13.72 -3.50 4.76
CA PHE A 36 14.10 -4.35 3.64
C PHE A 36 13.77 -3.69 2.28
N CYS A 37 12.63 -3.02 2.17
CA CYS A 37 12.23 -2.38 0.92
C CYS A 37 13.14 -1.22 0.49
N VAL A 38 13.94 -0.67 1.42
CA VAL A 38 14.89 0.42 1.16
C VAL A 38 16.35 -0.02 1.29
N SER A 39 16.64 -1.32 1.38
CA SER A 39 18.01 -1.81 1.52
C SER A 39 18.76 -1.92 0.18
N CYS A 40 18.04 -2.01 -0.93
CA CYS A 40 18.63 -2.10 -2.27
C CYS A 40 18.88 -0.71 -2.87
N HIS A 41 19.89 -0.58 -3.75
CA HIS A 41 20.29 0.69 -4.36
C HIS A 41 20.59 0.52 -5.86
N LEU A 42 20.36 1.55 -6.66
CA LEU A 42 20.70 1.52 -8.08
C LEU A 42 22.00 2.26 -8.36
N LEU A 43 22.95 1.57 -9.00
CA LEU A 43 24.18 2.18 -9.48
C LEU A 43 23.90 3.30 -10.49
N SER A 44 22.85 3.15 -11.30
CA SER A 44 22.40 4.12 -12.30
C SER A 44 21.83 5.41 -11.71
N ASP A 45 21.48 5.46 -10.42
CA ASP A 45 20.97 6.66 -9.74
C ASP A 45 21.84 7.03 -8.53
N SER A 46 23.15 7.20 -8.76
CA SER A 46 24.09 7.68 -7.75
C SER A 46 24.08 6.86 -6.45
N ASN A 47 23.80 5.55 -6.55
CA ASN A 47 23.70 4.64 -5.42
C ASN A 47 22.60 5.00 -4.40
N LYS A 48 21.55 5.71 -4.83
CA LYS A 48 20.41 6.02 -3.95
C LYS A 48 19.61 4.76 -3.61
N PRO A 49 19.13 4.64 -2.36
CA PRO A 49 18.22 3.57 -1.98
C PRO A 49 16.91 3.62 -2.78
N LEU A 50 16.46 2.44 -3.19
CA LEU A 50 15.12 2.25 -3.77
C LEU A 50 14.05 2.71 -2.78
N HIS A 51 12.97 3.29 -3.30
CA HIS A 51 11.79 3.70 -2.52
C HIS A 51 12.05 4.72 -1.40
N GLN A 52 13.24 5.33 -1.32
CA GLN A 52 13.66 6.20 -0.22
C GLN A 52 12.61 7.28 0.12
N LYS A 53 12.19 8.05 -0.88
CA LYS A 53 11.20 9.13 -0.69
C LYS A 53 9.87 8.61 -0.12
N LYS A 54 9.44 7.42 -0.51
CA LYS A 54 8.18 6.81 -0.02
C LYS A 54 8.32 6.41 1.44
N MET A 55 9.47 5.85 1.81
CA MET A 55 9.81 5.49 3.19
C MET A 55 9.92 6.72 4.10
N GLU A 56 10.54 7.80 3.64
CA GLU A 56 10.61 9.08 4.36
C GLU A 56 9.20 9.63 4.63
N MET A 57 8.31 9.63 3.64
CA MET A 57 6.92 10.08 3.82
C MET A 57 6.09 9.15 4.72
N MET A 58 6.39 7.85 4.75
CA MET A 58 5.69 6.87 5.59
C MET A 58 6.13 6.99 7.06
N THR A 59 7.41 7.24 7.30
CA THR A 59 7.98 7.27 8.66
C THR A 59 8.01 8.66 9.28
N SER A 60 7.89 9.73 8.48
CA SER A 60 7.84 11.12 8.94
C SER A 60 6.89 11.33 10.11
N ASP A 61 7.29 12.12 11.12
CA ASP A 61 6.54 12.43 12.33
C ASP A 61 5.07 12.75 12.07
N LYS A 62 4.80 13.56 11.05
CA LYS A 62 3.45 13.83 10.56
C LYS A 62 3.10 12.84 9.45
N PRO A 63 1.85 12.34 9.40
CA PRO A 63 1.42 11.45 8.32
C PRO A 63 1.28 12.24 7.02
N LEU A 64 2.34 12.23 6.20
CA LEU A 64 2.41 12.95 4.93
C LEU A 64 1.82 12.15 3.75
N SER A 65 1.56 10.86 3.96
CA SER A 65 1.02 9.95 2.95
C SER A 65 0.01 8.98 3.56
N LEU A 66 -0.82 8.36 2.71
CA LEU A 66 -1.74 7.31 3.15
C LEU A 66 -1.01 6.15 3.85
N ALA A 67 0.18 5.78 3.36
CA ALA A 67 1.03 4.78 3.98
C ALA A 67 1.45 5.23 5.40
N GLY A 68 1.86 6.49 5.58
CA GLY A 68 2.21 7.04 6.89
C GLY A 68 1.06 7.04 7.89
N VAL A 69 -0.18 7.29 7.44
CA VAL A 69 -1.37 7.17 8.30
C VAL A 69 -1.51 5.76 8.86
N HIS A 70 -1.32 4.72 8.03
CA HIS A 70 -1.48 3.33 8.44
C HIS A 70 -0.26 2.79 9.19
N PHE A 71 0.95 3.21 8.83
CA PHE A 71 2.17 2.85 9.52
C PHE A 71 2.22 3.39 10.96
N LYS A 72 1.55 4.52 11.22
CA LYS A 72 1.46 5.14 12.55
C LYS A 72 0.18 4.83 13.31
N SER A 73 -0.73 4.05 12.72
CA SER A 73 -1.99 3.67 13.37
C SER A 73 -1.71 2.80 14.60
N LYS A 74 -2.26 3.20 15.75
CA LYS A 74 -2.21 2.39 16.98
C LYS A 74 -3.09 1.13 16.91
N LYS A 75 -4.09 1.11 16.03
CA LYS A 75 -5.05 0.00 15.91
C LYS A 75 -4.58 -1.08 14.93
N SER A 76 -3.82 -0.68 13.90
CA SER A 76 -3.45 -1.55 12.78
C SER A 76 -2.21 -0.97 12.10
N LYS A 77 -1.03 -1.21 12.69
CA LYS A 77 0.24 -0.78 12.11
C LYS A 77 0.54 -1.63 10.87
N LEU A 78 0.48 -1.01 9.70
CA LEU A 78 0.76 -1.68 8.42
C LEU A 78 2.08 -1.15 7.84
N GLY A 79 2.96 -2.06 7.41
CA GLY A 79 4.12 -1.75 6.59
C GLY A 79 3.82 -1.85 5.08
N CYS A 80 4.88 -1.87 4.27
CA CYS A 80 4.77 -1.95 2.82
C CYS A 80 4.10 -3.26 2.36
N PRO A 81 4.58 -4.46 2.74
CA PRO A 81 4.02 -5.69 2.21
C PRO A 81 2.61 -5.94 2.70
N GLU A 82 2.23 -5.46 3.88
CA GLU A 82 0.88 -5.61 4.43
C GLU A 82 -0.18 -5.01 3.52
N CYS A 83 0.12 -3.93 2.80
CA CYS A 83 -0.78 -3.38 1.78
C CYS A 83 -0.54 -3.96 0.39
N HIS A 84 0.71 -4.37 0.08
CA HIS A 84 1.15 -4.74 -1.25
C HIS A 84 1.23 -6.26 -1.53
N HIS A 85 0.76 -7.13 -0.61
CA HIS A 85 0.86 -8.59 -0.78
C HIS A 85 -0.30 -9.23 -1.57
N GLY A 86 -1.31 -8.46 -1.98
CA GLY A 86 -2.48 -8.99 -2.68
C GLY A 86 -3.51 -9.65 -1.76
N THR A 87 -4.78 -9.57 -2.13
CA THR A 87 -5.92 -9.97 -1.28
C THR A 87 -6.33 -11.43 -1.41
N ASN A 88 -5.90 -12.10 -2.48
CA ASN A 88 -6.22 -13.50 -2.76
C ASN A 88 -5.00 -14.24 -3.32
N VAL A 89 -5.11 -15.58 -3.46
CA VAL A 89 -4.00 -16.44 -3.90
C VAL A 89 -3.50 -16.06 -5.29
N SER A 90 -4.39 -15.73 -6.23
CA SER A 90 -4.00 -15.33 -7.59
C SER A 90 -3.16 -14.05 -7.57
N GLU A 91 -3.62 -13.02 -6.86
CA GLU A 91 -2.88 -11.76 -6.71
C GLU A 91 -1.53 -11.97 -6.00
N LYS A 92 -1.50 -12.81 -4.96
CA LYS A 92 -0.26 -13.19 -4.27
C LYS A 92 0.75 -13.83 -5.21
N MET A 93 0.31 -14.74 -6.08
CA MET A 93 1.17 -15.38 -7.07
C MET A 93 1.67 -14.42 -8.14
N GLU A 94 0.81 -13.50 -8.60
CA GLU A 94 1.20 -12.45 -9.55
C GLU A 94 2.28 -11.54 -8.96
N ILE A 95 2.09 -11.08 -7.72
CA ILE A 95 3.05 -10.24 -6.99
C ILE A 95 4.36 -11.00 -6.75
N PHE A 96 4.30 -12.28 -6.40
CA PHE A 96 5.49 -13.11 -6.24
C PHE A 96 6.31 -13.19 -7.54
N TRP A 97 5.67 -13.45 -8.68
CA TRP A 97 6.39 -13.47 -9.96
C TRP A 97 6.91 -12.12 -10.39
N PHE A 98 6.18 -11.05 -10.11
CA PHE A 98 6.67 -9.70 -10.28
C PHE A 98 7.94 -9.46 -9.46
N GLN A 99 8.00 -9.89 -8.19
CA GLN A 99 9.19 -9.77 -7.35
C GLN A 99 10.37 -10.58 -7.91
N VAL A 100 10.16 -11.84 -8.28
CA VAL A 100 11.21 -12.70 -8.87
C VAL A 100 11.80 -12.07 -10.13
N LYS A 101 10.95 -11.60 -11.04
CA LYS A 101 11.39 -10.93 -12.28
C LYS A 101 12.22 -9.69 -11.98
N ASN A 102 11.76 -8.83 -11.08
CA ASN A 102 12.47 -7.58 -10.77
C ASN A 102 13.77 -7.83 -10.02
N THR A 103 13.83 -8.82 -9.14
CA THR A 103 15.07 -9.26 -8.49
C THR A 103 16.08 -9.74 -9.53
N PHE A 104 15.65 -10.53 -10.51
CA PHE A 104 16.52 -10.93 -11.62
C PHE A 104 17.03 -9.73 -12.41
N LEU A 105 16.14 -8.81 -12.81
CA LEU A 105 16.51 -7.57 -13.51
C LEU A 105 17.49 -6.71 -12.72
N TYR A 106 17.32 -6.65 -11.39
CA TYR A 106 18.22 -5.92 -10.50
C TYR A 106 19.62 -6.50 -10.53
N PHE A 107 19.76 -7.82 -10.39
CA PHE A 107 21.07 -8.48 -10.38
C PHE A 107 21.82 -8.40 -11.71
N VAL A 108 21.10 -8.40 -12.85
CA VAL A 108 21.72 -8.23 -14.18
C VAL A 108 21.94 -6.75 -14.55
N GLY A 109 21.66 -5.81 -13.64
CA GLY A 109 21.90 -4.37 -13.84
C GLY A 109 20.91 -3.69 -14.77
N ASN A 110 19.76 -4.30 -15.06
CA ASN A 110 18.75 -3.79 -15.99
C ASN A 110 17.42 -3.46 -15.30
N TYR A 111 17.49 -3.01 -14.03
CA TYR A 111 16.33 -2.61 -13.26
C TYR A 111 16.26 -1.09 -13.14
N GLU A 112 15.05 -0.55 -13.31
CA GLU A 112 14.70 0.83 -13.03
C GLU A 112 13.55 0.87 -12.00
N GLU A 113 13.61 1.82 -11.06
CA GLU A 113 12.50 1.99 -10.11
C GLU A 113 11.23 2.48 -10.85
N PRO A 114 10.11 1.75 -10.76
CA PRO A 114 8.88 2.16 -11.44
C PRO A 114 8.33 3.50 -10.92
N LYS A 115 8.01 4.40 -11.85
CA LYS A 115 7.36 5.70 -11.53
C LYS A 115 5.91 5.54 -11.07
N THR A 116 5.26 4.45 -11.47
CA THR A 116 3.88 4.11 -11.13
C THR A 116 3.81 2.69 -10.58
N LEU A 117 2.74 2.40 -9.82
CA LEU A 117 2.50 1.05 -9.33
C LEU A 117 2.06 0.15 -10.49
N THR A 118 2.83 -0.90 -10.78
CA THR A 118 2.46 -1.94 -11.75
C THR A 118 1.31 -2.80 -11.21
N SER A 119 1.30 -3.06 -9.89
CA SER A 119 0.21 -3.73 -9.19
C SER A 119 -0.38 -2.75 -8.16
N PRO A 120 -1.47 -2.04 -8.50
CA PRO A 120 -2.09 -1.09 -7.59
C PRO A 120 -2.80 -1.80 -6.43
N VAL A 121 -2.78 -1.19 -5.24
CA VAL A 121 -3.52 -1.72 -4.08
C VAL A 121 -5.02 -1.70 -4.39
N SER A 122 -5.64 -2.86 -4.26
CA SER A 122 -7.08 -3.04 -4.51
C SER A 122 -7.92 -2.45 -3.39
N ASP A 123 -9.04 -1.83 -3.75
CA ASP A 123 -10.08 -1.38 -2.81
C ASP A 123 -10.61 -2.50 -1.91
N LYS A 124 -10.54 -3.76 -2.38
CA LYS A 124 -10.90 -4.93 -1.58
C LYS A 124 -10.07 -5.01 -0.30
N PHE A 125 -8.76 -4.69 -0.38
CA PHE A 125 -7.89 -4.64 0.80
C PHE A 125 -8.39 -3.60 1.79
N CYS A 126 -8.65 -2.37 1.33
CA CYS A 126 -9.16 -1.30 2.17
C CYS A 126 -10.47 -1.71 2.85
N SER A 127 -11.39 -2.32 2.11
CA SER A 127 -12.70 -2.72 2.62
C SER A 127 -12.67 -3.83 3.68
N SER A 128 -11.58 -4.60 3.80
CA SER A 128 -11.44 -5.59 4.87
C SER A 128 -11.45 -4.95 6.28
N CYS A 129 -10.89 -3.75 6.39
CA CYS A 129 -10.91 -2.95 7.62
C CYS A 129 -11.96 -1.83 7.57
N HIS A 130 -12.26 -1.31 6.37
CA HIS A 130 -13.11 -0.12 6.17
C HIS A 130 -14.52 -0.44 5.63
N GLY A 131 -14.95 -1.69 5.58
CA GLY A 131 -16.21 -2.09 4.93
C GLY A 131 -17.46 -1.35 5.47
N GLY A 132 -17.48 -1.04 6.77
CA GLY A 132 -18.58 -0.33 7.42
C GLY A 132 -18.57 1.20 7.26
N MET A 133 -17.65 1.76 6.47
CA MET A 133 -17.59 3.21 6.21
C MET A 133 -18.51 3.66 5.09
N ARG A 134 -18.95 2.76 4.19
CA ARG A 134 -19.81 3.12 3.06
C ARG A 134 -21.28 3.24 3.50
N ALA A 135 -21.94 4.27 2.99
CA ALA A 135 -23.37 4.59 3.01
C ALA A 135 -24.11 4.16 4.30
N LYS A 136 -24.15 5.07 5.27
CA LYS A 136 -25.05 5.00 6.42
C LYS A 136 -25.92 6.24 6.40
N ALA A 137 -27.20 6.08 6.07
CA ALA A 137 -28.15 7.18 6.02
C ALA A 137 -28.04 8.02 7.32
N GLY A 138 -27.77 9.32 7.18
CA GLY A 138 -27.72 10.23 8.34
C GLY A 138 -26.60 11.26 8.38
N SER A 139 -25.69 11.35 7.39
CA SER A 139 -24.71 12.45 7.38
C SER A 139 -24.38 12.99 5.98
N VAL A 140 -23.94 14.26 5.93
CA VAL A 140 -23.38 14.90 4.72
C VAL A 140 -21.94 14.44 4.43
N SER A 141 -21.42 13.46 5.17
CA SER A 141 -20.13 12.84 4.84
C SER A 141 -20.26 12.05 3.56
N TYR A 142 -19.37 12.24 2.57
CA TYR A 142 -19.37 11.44 1.33
C TYR A 142 -19.44 9.95 1.64
N HIS A 143 -18.65 9.48 2.61
CA HIS A 143 -18.65 8.08 3.04
C HIS A 143 -20.01 7.59 3.53
N SER A 144 -20.86 8.46 4.08
CA SER A 144 -22.17 8.12 4.63
C SER A 144 -23.34 8.42 3.70
N MET A 145 -23.14 9.09 2.56
CA MET A 145 -24.25 9.44 1.65
C MET A 145 -24.78 8.19 0.94
N MET A 146 -26.06 7.88 1.18
CA MET A 146 -26.72 6.72 0.55
C MET A 146 -26.82 6.83 -0.97
N SER A 147 -26.93 8.05 -1.51
CA SER A 147 -26.92 8.33 -2.95
C SER A 147 -25.60 7.95 -3.65
N HIS A 148 -24.54 7.73 -2.88
CA HIS A 148 -23.21 7.36 -3.38
C HIS A 148 -22.83 5.92 -3.05
N ASP A 149 -23.78 5.14 -2.51
CA ASP A 149 -23.57 3.72 -2.28
C ASP A 149 -23.38 2.98 -3.60
N GLY A 150 -22.45 2.01 -3.62
CA GLY A 150 -22.22 1.15 -4.78
C GLY A 150 -21.61 1.81 -6.02
N LEU A 151 -21.23 3.11 -5.98
CA LEU A 151 -20.53 3.76 -7.11
C LEU A 151 -19.20 3.06 -7.40
N LYS A 152 -19.12 2.38 -8.55
CA LYS A 152 -17.95 1.57 -8.93
C LYS A 152 -16.82 2.43 -9.50
N GLU A 153 -17.14 3.62 -9.98
CA GLU A 153 -16.22 4.56 -10.60
C GLU A 153 -15.29 5.23 -9.57
N ILE A 154 -15.65 5.20 -8.29
CA ILE A 154 -14.90 5.86 -7.21
C ILE A 154 -14.29 4.82 -6.27
N ALA A 155 -13.00 4.53 -6.51
CA ALA A 155 -12.17 3.72 -5.63
C ALA A 155 -11.63 4.54 -4.46
N CYS A 156 -11.42 3.92 -3.28
CA CYS A 156 -10.83 4.52 -2.09
C CYS A 156 -9.55 5.30 -2.42
N VAL A 157 -8.67 4.67 -3.22
CA VAL A 157 -7.35 5.23 -3.58
C VAL A 157 -7.42 6.42 -4.55
N LYS A 158 -8.57 6.66 -5.20
CA LYS A 158 -8.75 7.86 -6.04
C LYS A 158 -8.78 9.14 -5.21
N CYS A 159 -9.40 9.09 -4.02
CA CYS A 159 -9.44 10.20 -3.07
C CYS A 159 -8.29 10.12 -2.07
N HIS A 160 -7.98 8.92 -1.58
CA HIS A 160 -6.90 8.66 -0.63
C HIS A 160 -5.64 8.21 -1.38
N THR A 161 -4.99 9.12 -2.09
CA THR A 161 -3.88 8.77 -2.98
C THR A 161 -2.69 8.19 -2.20
N LEU A 162 -2.15 7.08 -2.70
CA LEU A 162 -0.98 6.41 -2.12
C LEU A 162 0.32 7.11 -2.55
N HIS A 163 1.25 7.25 -1.61
CA HIS A 163 2.62 7.74 -1.84
C HIS A 163 2.76 9.09 -2.54
N THR A 164 1.69 9.87 -2.69
CA THR A 164 1.81 11.20 -3.28
C THR A 164 2.38 12.18 -2.26
N PRO A 165 3.06 13.26 -2.72
CA PRO A 165 3.47 14.33 -1.83
C PRO A 165 2.29 14.84 -0.99
N PRO A 166 2.56 15.32 0.24
CA PRO A 166 1.52 15.87 1.10
C PRO A 166 0.83 17.05 0.41
N ALA A 167 -0.45 17.21 0.73
CA ALA A 167 -1.25 18.32 0.27
C ALA A 167 -0.69 19.66 0.78
N THR A 168 -1.04 20.75 0.10
CA THR A 168 -0.77 22.11 0.55
C THR A 168 -1.39 22.32 1.94
N GLY A 169 -0.53 22.45 2.97
CA GLY A 169 -0.92 22.43 4.39
C GLY A 169 -0.38 21.24 5.20
N GLY A 170 0.36 20.32 4.57
CA GLY A 170 1.13 19.26 5.25
C GLY A 170 0.33 18.01 5.65
N GLY A 171 -0.90 17.85 5.15
CA GLY A 171 -1.72 16.66 5.39
C GLY A 171 -1.61 15.64 4.25
N PHE A 172 -2.00 14.39 4.50
CA PHE A 172 -1.95 13.32 3.49
C PHE A 172 -2.99 13.47 2.36
N LEU A 173 -4.13 14.13 2.63
CA LEU A 173 -5.25 14.20 1.69
C LEU A 173 -5.22 15.49 0.87
N ASP A 174 -5.07 15.36 -0.45
CA ASP A 174 -5.11 16.48 -1.37
C ASP A 174 -6.55 16.84 -1.76
N LYS A 175 -7.04 17.95 -1.23
CA LYS A 175 -8.41 18.44 -1.46
C LYS A 175 -8.68 18.69 -2.94
N LYS A 176 -7.69 19.12 -3.73
CA LYS A 176 -7.86 19.36 -5.16
C LYS A 176 -8.13 18.05 -5.89
N LYS A 177 -7.39 17.00 -5.58
CA LYS A 177 -7.63 15.66 -6.13
C LYS A 177 -9.00 15.11 -5.77
N VAL A 178 -9.43 15.31 -4.52
CA VAL A 178 -10.78 14.92 -4.10
C VAL A 178 -11.84 15.67 -4.91
N LEU A 179 -11.68 16.97 -5.11
CA LEU A 179 -12.61 17.76 -5.93
C LEU A 179 -12.61 17.30 -7.40
N THR A 180 -11.47 16.90 -7.97
CA THR A 180 -11.41 16.30 -9.31
C THR A 180 -12.20 14.99 -9.38
N ALA A 181 -12.16 14.15 -8.34
CA ALA A 181 -12.98 12.93 -8.30
C ALA A 181 -14.48 13.25 -8.22
N CYS A 182 -14.88 14.27 -7.44
CA CYS A 182 -16.28 14.73 -7.39
C CYS A 182 -16.75 15.28 -8.75
N ALA A 183 -15.86 15.95 -9.48
CA ALA A 183 -16.15 16.57 -10.78
C ALA A 183 -16.46 15.56 -11.89
N LEU A 184 -16.19 14.26 -11.67
CA LEU A 184 -16.58 13.20 -12.61
C LEU A 184 -18.09 13.11 -12.80
N CYS A 185 -18.88 13.48 -11.78
CA CYS A 185 -20.34 13.40 -11.82
C CYS A 185 -21.02 14.73 -11.46
N HIS A 186 -20.37 15.58 -10.66
CA HIS A 186 -20.95 16.84 -10.18
C HIS A 186 -20.41 18.03 -10.97
N LYS A 187 -21.30 18.87 -11.49
CA LYS A 187 -20.90 20.15 -12.10
C LYS A 187 -20.46 21.12 -11.01
N ASN A 188 -19.23 21.64 -11.11
CA ASN A 188 -18.64 22.61 -10.17
C ASN A 188 -18.66 22.18 -8.68
N PRO A 189 -18.08 21.03 -8.31
CA PRO A 189 -18.15 20.51 -6.93
C PRO A 189 -17.54 21.46 -5.89
N ALA A 190 -16.57 22.29 -6.27
CA ALA A 190 -15.98 23.29 -5.39
C ALA A 190 -16.97 24.36 -4.89
N GLN A 191 -18.10 24.56 -5.58
CA GLN A 191 -19.14 25.53 -5.21
C GLN A 191 -20.19 24.96 -4.25
N SER A 192 -20.22 23.63 -4.05
CA SER A 192 -21.18 23.00 -3.12
C SER A 192 -20.84 23.36 -1.68
N GLU A 193 -21.76 24.03 -0.98
CA GLU A 193 -21.59 24.36 0.45
C GLU A 193 -21.38 23.11 1.31
N ALA A 194 -22.05 22.01 0.98
CA ALA A 194 -21.88 20.73 1.66
C ALA A 194 -20.45 20.20 1.50
N LEU A 195 -19.88 20.24 0.28
CA LEU A 195 -18.51 19.80 0.03
C LEU A 195 -17.47 20.76 0.63
N GLN A 196 -17.74 22.07 0.63
CA GLN A 196 -16.88 23.03 1.30
C GLN A 196 -16.81 22.76 2.80
N LYS A 197 -17.95 22.49 3.43
CA LYS A 197 -18.01 22.11 4.85
C LYS A 197 -17.28 20.79 5.10
N LEU A 198 -17.52 19.77 4.27
CA LEU A 198 -16.89 18.45 4.39
C LEU A 198 -15.36 18.52 4.33
N LEU A 199 -14.84 19.21 3.32
CA LEU A 199 -13.41 19.29 3.04
C LEU A 199 -12.72 20.42 3.84
N GLY A 200 -13.48 21.15 4.67
CA GLY A 200 -12.98 22.33 5.39
C GLY A 200 -12.36 23.35 4.43
N LEU A 201 -13.02 23.63 3.32
CA LEU A 201 -12.64 24.68 2.37
C LEU A 201 -13.17 26.01 2.90
N ARG A 202 -12.33 27.05 2.87
CA ARG A 202 -12.80 28.42 3.14
C ARG A 202 -13.66 28.90 1.96
N LYS A 203 -14.80 29.56 2.25
CA LYS A 203 -15.63 30.24 1.24
C LYS A 203 -14.74 31.16 0.38
N ASN A 204 -14.93 31.15 -0.94
CA ASN A 204 -14.31 32.04 -1.92
C ASN A 204 -12.79 31.88 -2.19
N LYS A 205 -12.17 30.76 -1.83
CA LYS A 205 -10.80 30.46 -2.28
C LYS A 205 -10.85 29.51 -3.49
N ALA A 206 -10.30 29.92 -4.63
CA ALA A 206 -10.09 29.02 -5.76
C ALA A 206 -9.03 27.97 -5.40
N TYR A 207 -9.27 26.70 -5.74
CA TYR A 207 -8.36 25.55 -5.51
C TYR A 207 -8.08 24.86 -6.84
#